data_AF-A0A482XHM3-F1
#
_entry.id   AF-A0A482XHM3-F1
#
_cell.length_a   1.000
_cell.length_b   1.000
_cell.length_c   1.000
_cell.angle_alpha   90.00
_cell.angle_beta   90.00
_cell.angle_gamma   90.00
#
_symmetry.space_group_name_H-M   'P 1'
#
loop_
_entity.id
_entity.type
_entity.pdbx_description
1 polymer ?
#
loop_
_entity_poly.entity_id
_entity_poly.type
_entity_poly.pdbx_seq_one_letter_code
_entity_poly.pdbx_strand_id
1 'polypeptide(L)'
;MIGMFDKEKRGTVSFDNFGALWKYVTDWQHCFRSFDRDGSGSIDSQELQTAFTTFGYRLSQQTVEMIVRKFDRLGQNKILFDDFIEACIVLHTLTSAFKTHDQDQDGIITIHYEQFIDMVFSTLM
;
A
#
# COMPACT_ATOMS: atom_id res chain seq x y z
N MET A 1 2.62 -8.20 -8.51
CA MET A 1 3.32 -7.22 -9.39
C MET A 1 3.22 -7.54 -10.89
N ILE A 2 3.59 -8.74 -11.38
CA ILE A 2 3.53 -9.07 -12.82
C ILE A 2 2.11 -8.90 -13.41
N GLY A 3 1.07 -9.30 -12.67
CA GLY A 3 -0.32 -9.15 -13.11
C GLY A 3 -0.79 -7.71 -13.35
N MET A 4 -0.11 -6.70 -12.79
CA MET A 4 -0.43 -5.28 -13.03
C MET A 4 0.06 -4.79 -14.40
N PHE A 5 1.04 -5.47 -15.00
CA PHE A 5 1.69 -5.08 -16.26
C PHE A 5 1.50 -6.10 -17.39
N ASP A 6 0.95 -7.27 -17.07
CA ASP A 6 0.55 -8.30 -18.01
C ASP A 6 -0.87 -8.03 -18.56
N LYS A 7 -0.96 -7.12 -19.54
CA LYS A 7 -2.22 -6.75 -20.21
C LYS A 7 -2.90 -7.94 -20.90
N GLU A 8 -2.15 -8.99 -21.22
CA GLU A 8 -2.59 -10.12 -22.02
C GLU A 8 -2.84 -11.38 -21.19
N LYS A 9 -2.68 -11.31 -19.85
CA LYS A 9 -2.80 -12.44 -18.91
C LYS A 9 -1.96 -13.68 -19.33
N ARG A 10 -0.84 -13.47 -20.02
CA ARG A 10 0.03 -14.55 -20.49
C ARG A 10 1.01 -15.06 -19.43
N GLY A 11 1.03 -14.44 -18.26
CA GLY A 11 2.03 -14.66 -17.21
C GLY A 11 3.43 -14.12 -17.57
N THR A 12 3.56 -13.38 -18.68
CA THR A 12 4.83 -12.84 -19.18
C THR A 12 4.67 -11.38 -19.58
N VAL A 13 5.73 -10.60 -19.42
CA VAL A 13 5.74 -9.17 -19.74
C VAL A 13 6.52 -8.97 -21.04
N SER A 14 5.89 -8.43 -22.08
CA SER A 14 6.58 -8.08 -23.33
C SER A 14 7.66 -7.02 -23.09
N PHE A 15 8.63 -6.88 -24.00
CA PHE A 15 9.70 -5.89 -23.85
C PHE A 15 9.17 -4.45 -23.66
N ASP A 16 8.12 -4.07 -24.39
CA ASP A 16 7.50 -2.74 -24.26
C ASP A 16 6.85 -2.54 -22.88
N ASN A 17 6.19 -3.58 -22.35
CA ASN A 17 5.59 -3.53 -21.01
C ASN A 17 6.68 -3.63 -19.90
N PHE A 18 7.84 -4.23 -20.21
CA PHE A 18 8.96 -4.34 -19.28
C PHE A 18 9.55 -2.98 -18.95
N GLY A 19 9.63 -2.06 -19.93
CA GLY A 19 10.07 -0.68 -19.67
C GLY A 19 9.20 0.03 -18.62
N ALA A 20 7.88 -0.13 -18.72
CA ALA A 20 6.94 0.43 -17.74
C ALA A 20 7.08 -0.23 -16.36
N LEU A 21 7.20 -1.57 -16.31
CA LEU A 21 7.43 -2.30 -15.07
C LEU A 21 8.75 -1.88 -14.41
N TRP A 22 9.82 -1.79 -15.18
CA TRP A 22 11.14 -1.37 -14.70
C TRP A 22 11.07 0.03 -14.09
N LYS A 23 10.45 0.97 -14.80
CA LYS A 23 10.23 2.32 -14.28
C LYS A 23 9.42 2.31 -12.98
N TYR A 24 8.32 1.55 -12.94
CA TYR A 24 7.49 1.43 -11.74
C TYR A 24 8.27 0.91 -10.54
N VAL A 25 9.03 -0.19 -10.72
CA VAL A 25 9.86 -0.77 -9.65
C VAL A 25 10.96 0.20 -9.23
N THR A 26 11.58 0.89 -10.17
CA THR A 26 12.64 1.89 -9.90
C THR A 26 12.10 3.06 -9.07
N ASP A 27 10.93 3.60 -9.45
CA ASP A 27 10.29 4.70 -8.72
C ASP A 27 9.93 4.25 -7.29
N TRP A 28 9.42 3.03 -7.10
CA TRP A 28 9.18 2.46 -5.78
C TRP A 28 10.46 2.24 -4.97
N GLN A 29 11.55 1.77 -5.59
CA GLN A 29 12.84 1.61 -4.92
C GLN A 29 13.39 2.94 -4.42
N HIS A 30 13.29 4.00 -5.23
CA HIS A 30 13.68 5.35 -4.81
C HIS A 30 12.83 5.84 -3.64
N CYS A 31 11.51 5.62 -3.71
CA CYS A 31 10.59 5.96 -2.64
C CYS A 31 10.93 5.23 -1.33
N PHE A 32 11.09 3.91 -1.38
CA PHE A 32 11.45 3.08 -0.23
C PHE A 32 12.76 3.55 0.42
N ARG A 33 13.81 3.75 -0.39
CA ARG A 33 15.12 4.23 0.09
C ARG A 33 15.09 5.64 0.67
N SER A 34 14.11 6.46 0.31
CA SER A 34 13.97 7.80 0.91
C SER A 34 13.43 7.75 2.34
N PHE A 35 12.79 6.63 2.73
CA PHE A 35 12.23 6.43 4.06
C PHE A 35 13.04 5.48 4.94
N ASP A 36 13.78 4.52 4.35
CA ASP A 36 14.81 3.72 5.03
C ASP A 36 16.01 4.62 5.39
N ARG A 37 15.90 5.32 6.51
CA ARG A 37 16.86 6.35 6.94
C ARG A 37 18.09 5.75 7.57
N ASP A 38 17.93 4.61 8.25
CA ASP A 38 19.03 3.89 8.86
C ASP A 38 19.80 3.01 7.86
N GLY A 39 19.28 2.85 6.63
CA GLY A 39 19.90 2.04 5.59
C GLY A 39 19.86 0.54 5.90
N SER A 40 18.90 0.11 6.71
CA SER A 40 18.75 -1.29 7.13
C SER A 40 18.24 -2.20 6.02
N GLY A 41 17.74 -1.64 4.91
CA GLY A 41 17.08 -2.40 3.85
C GLY A 41 15.66 -2.83 4.23
N SER A 42 15.10 -2.22 5.27
CA SER A 42 13.78 -2.50 5.84
C SER A 42 13.19 -1.21 6.39
N ILE A 43 11.87 -1.12 6.46
CA ILE A 43 11.18 0.05 7.03
C ILE A 43 10.59 -0.35 8.39
N ASP A 44 10.92 0.40 9.43
CA ASP A 44 10.30 0.25 10.75
C ASP A 44 9.00 1.06 10.90
N SER A 45 8.35 0.99 12.07
CA SER A 45 7.08 1.69 12.30
C SER A 45 7.20 3.22 12.29
N GLN A 46 8.34 3.80 12.67
CA GLN A 46 8.56 5.24 12.66
C GLN A 46 8.82 5.75 11.24
N GLU A 47 9.59 4.99 10.47
CA GLU A 47 9.84 5.26 9.06
C GLU A 47 8.54 5.11 8.25
N LEU A 48 7.74 4.08 8.52
CA LEU A 48 6.43 3.90 7.88
C LEU A 48 5.45 5.02 8.24
N GLN A 49 5.42 5.46 9.50
CA GLN A 49 4.61 6.61 9.92
C GLN A 49 5.02 7.87 9.14
N THR A 50 6.32 8.08 8.95
CA THR A 50 6.86 9.20 8.16
C THR A 50 6.44 9.07 6.69
N ALA A 51 6.52 7.88 6.11
CA ALA A 51 6.11 7.61 4.73
C ALA A 51 4.62 7.93 4.52
N PHE A 52 3.74 7.36 5.35
CA PHE A 52 2.29 7.60 5.25
C PHE A 52 1.91 9.05 5.47
N THR A 53 2.57 9.74 6.41
CA THR A 53 2.36 11.18 6.61
C THR A 53 2.79 11.98 5.36
N THR A 54 3.91 11.61 4.74
CA THR A 54 4.41 12.23 3.51
C THR A 54 3.47 11.99 2.33
N PHE A 55 2.83 10.83 2.26
CA PHE A 55 1.79 10.52 1.27
C PHE A 55 0.45 11.20 1.56
N GLY A 56 0.33 11.93 2.67
CA GLY A 56 -0.87 12.68 3.05
C GLY A 56 -1.88 11.90 3.88
N TYR A 57 -1.55 10.68 4.33
CA TYR A 57 -2.40 9.93 5.25
C TYR A 57 -2.24 10.44 6.69
N ARG A 58 -3.34 10.42 7.45
CA ARG A 58 -3.37 10.78 8.87
C ARG A 58 -3.76 9.55 9.69
N LEU A 59 -2.78 8.71 9.99
CA LEU A 59 -2.97 7.49 10.77
C LEU A 59 -2.36 7.64 12.15
N SER A 60 -2.99 7.03 13.14
CA SER A 60 -2.43 6.92 14.49
C SER A 60 -1.24 5.97 14.50
N GLN A 61 -0.30 6.18 15.43
CA GLN A 61 0.85 5.29 15.61
C GLN A 61 0.42 3.83 15.81
N GLN A 62 -0.67 3.60 16.56
CA GLN A 62 -1.22 2.25 16.79
C GLN A 62 -1.71 1.59 15.50
N THR A 63 -2.33 2.37 14.60
CA THR A 63 -2.76 1.89 13.28
C THR A 63 -1.56 1.54 12.42
N VAL A 64 -0.51 2.37 12.43
CA VAL A 64 0.73 2.10 11.67
C VAL A 64 1.43 0.85 12.19
N GLU A 65 1.54 0.67 13.50
CA GLU A 65 2.08 -0.55 14.10
C GLU A 65 1.28 -1.80 13.74
N MET A 66 -0.05 -1.70 13.68
CA MET A 66 -0.91 -2.79 13.20
C MET A 66 -0.60 -3.13 11.73
N ILE A 67 -0.41 -2.12 10.88
CA ILE A 67 -0.05 -2.31 9.47
C ILE A 67 1.32 -3.00 9.38
N VAL A 68 2.34 -2.53 10.12
CA VAL A 68 3.66 -3.18 10.16
C VAL A 68 3.50 -4.66 10.52
N ARG A 69 2.79 -4.98 11.60
CA ARG A 69 2.58 -6.37 12.04
C ARG A 69 1.82 -7.22 11.00
N LYS A 70 0.93 -6.60 10.22
CA LYS A 70 0.15 -7.30 9.19
C LYS A 70 1.02 -7.74 8.00
N PHE A 71 2.03 -6.96 7.65
CA PHE A 71 2.91 -7.20 6.50
C PHE A 71 4.32 -7.70 6.88
N ASP A 72 4.67 -7.70 8.16
CA ASP A 72 5.92 -8.26 8.68
C ASP A 72 5.90 -9.80 8.60
N ARG A 73 6.42 -10.34 7.50
CA ARG A 73 6.54 -11.78 7.27
C ARG A 73 7.66 -12.44 8.09
N LEU A 74 8.60 -11.66 8.62
CA LEU A 74 9.78 -12.17 9.33
C LEU A 74 9.68 -12.06 10.86
N GLY A 75 8.65 -11.38 11.38
CA GLY A 75 8.45 -11.17 12.81
C GLY A 75 9.49 -10.24 13.44
N GLN A 76 10.06 -9.32 12.65
CA GLN A 76 11.12 -8.40 13.09
C GLN A 76 10.60 -6.99 13.45
N ASN A 77 9.29 -6.78 13.40
CA ASN A 77 8.62 -5.48 13.47
C ASN A 77 9.13 -4.49 12.41
N LYS A 78 9.49 -5.00 11.25
CA LYS A 78 9.93 -4.24 10.08
C LYS A 78 9.34 -4.84 8.82
N ILE A 79 9.17 -4.03 7.78
CA ILE A 79 8.65 -4.48 6.48
C ILE A 79 9.73 -4.36 5.41
N LEU A 80 9.78 -5.37 4.52
CA LEU A 80 10.69 -5.39 3.38
C LEU A 80 10.13 -4.57 2.21
N PHE A 81 10.92 -4.43 1.16
CA PHE A 81 10.55 -3.63 -0.02
C PHE A 81 9.23 -4.03 -0.67
N ASP A 82 9.02 -5.32 -0.89
CA ASP A 82 7.78 -5.85 -1.48
C ASP A 82 6.58 -5.70 -0.54
N ASP A 83 6.79 -5.92 0.76
CA ASP A 83 5.78 -5.69 1.81
C ASP A 83 5.36 -4.22 1.89
N PHE A 84 6.31 -3.29 1.73
CA PHE A 84 6.04 -1.85 1.70
C PHE A 84 5.16 -1.46 0.52
N ILE A 85 5.45 -1.99 -0.67
CA ILE A 85 4.61 -1.76 -1.86
C ILE A 85 3.20 -2.30 -1.62
N GLU A 86 3.08 -3.52 -1.09
CA GLU A 86 1.79 -4.14 -0.82
C GLU A 86 0.99 -3.34 0.22
N ALA A 87 1.62 -2.94 1.32
CA ALA A 87 0.99 -2.12 2.35
C ALA A 87 0.49 -0.78 1.80
N CYS A 88 1.27 -0.12 0.95
CA CYS A 88 0.86 1.14 0.32
C CYS A 88 -0.32 0.96 -0.63
N ILE A 89 -0.32 -0.12 -1.43
CA ILE A 89 -1.42 -0.44 -2.36
C ILE A 89 -2.69 -0.73 -1.55
N VAL A 90 -2.61 -1.58 -0.52
CA VAL A 90 -3.76 -1.92 0.33
C VAL A 90 -4.32 -0.67 1.02
N LEU A 91 -3.46 0.17 1.60
CA LEU A 91 -3.90 1.41 2.24
C LEU A 91 -4.57 2.36 1.23
N HIS A 92 -4.01 2.49 0.03
CA HIS A 92 -4.58 3.33 -1.02
C HIS A 92 -5.95 2.83 -1.48
N THR A 93 -6.09 1.52 -1.71
CA THR A 93 -7.35 0.90 -2.15
C THR A 93 -8.43 1.05 -1.10
N LEU A 94 -8.13 0.75 0.17
CA LEU A 94 -9.07 0.93 1.28
C LEU A 94 -9.46 2.40 1.47
N THR A 95 -8.49 3.31 1.40
CA THR A 95 -8.76 4.76 1.52
C THR A 95 -9.65 5.26 0.38
N SER A 96 -9.43 4.76 -0.84
CA SER A 96 -10.22 5.14 -2.01
C SER A 96 -11.66 4.65 -1.88
N ALA A 97 -11.87 3.40 -1.45
CA ALA A 97 -13.20 2.86 -1.20
C ALA A 97 -13.91 3.58 -0.03
N PHE A 98 -13.19 3.95 1.02
CA PHE A 98 -13.76 4.77 2.10
C PHE A 98 -14.24 6.13 1.58
N LYS A 99 -13.42 6.81 0.77
CA LYS A 99 -13.73 8.12 0.19
C LYS A 99 -14.91 8.13 -0.77
N THR A 100 -15.27 7.01 -1.40
CA THR A 100 -16.49 6.96 -2.22
C THR A 100 -17.76 7.05 -1.38
N HIS A 101 -17.68 6.72 -0.08
CA HIS A 101 -18.78 6.78 0.87
C HIS A 101 -18.73 8.03 1.77
N ASP A 102 -17.55 8.59 2.03
CA ASP A 102 -17.31 9.83 2.81
C ASP A 102 -17.47 11.08 1.92
N GLN A 103 -18.71 11.47 1.63
CA GLN A 103 -19.01 12.57 0.69
C GLN A 103 -18.78 13.97 1.30
N ASP A 104 -18.93 14.10 2.62
CA ASP A 104 -18.74 15.33 3.38
C ASP A 104 -17.31 15.50 3.92
N GLN A 105 -16.45 14.49 3.74
CA GLN A 105 -15.03 14.51 4.08
C GLN A 105 -14.78 14.75 5.57
N ASP A 106 -15.67 14.25 6.43
CA ASP A 106 -15.55 14.37 7.87
C ASP A 106 -14.75 13.20 8.50
N GLY A 107 -14.44 12.17 7.69
CA GLY A 107 -13.72 10.98 8.11
C GLY A 107 -14.60 9.93 8.80
N ILE A 108 -15.93 10.02 8.67
CA ILE A 108 -16.91 9.12 9.26
C ILE A 108 -17.91 8.70 8.18
N ILE A 109 -18.12 7.38 8.02
CA ILE A 109 -19.17 6.86 7.13
C ILE A 109 -20.24 6.15 7.94
N THR A 110 -21.50 6.35 7.56
CA THR A 110 -22.64 5.57 8.04
C THR A 110 -23.21 4.77 6.88
N ILE A 111 -22.98 3.46 6.87
CA ILE A 111 -23.38 2.56 5.79
C ILE A 111 -24.09 1.32 6.35
N HIS A 112 -24.94 0.70 5.53
CA HIS A 112 -25.57 -0.57 5.88
C HIS A 112 -24.56 -1.73 5.85
N TYR A 113 -24.88 -2.82 6.55
CA TYR A 113 -24.00 -3.99 6.61
C TYR A 113 -23.65 -4.56 5.22
N GLU A 114 -24.62 -4.68 4.32
CA GLU A 114 -24.37 -5.19 2.95
C GLU A 114 -23.43 -4.26 2.17
N GLN A 115 -23.59 -2.94 2.30
CA GLN A 115 -22.70 -1.96 1.68
C GLN A 115 -21.27 -2.06 2.23
N PHE A 116 -21.11 -2.35 3.52
CA PHE A 116 -19.80 -2.60 4.10
C PHE A 116 -19.15 -3.86 3.51
N ILE A 117 -19.91 -4.95 3.36
CA ILE A 117 -19.41 -6.19 2.74
C ILE A 117 -19.01 -5.92 1.29
N ASP A 118 -19.86 -5.27 0.49
CA ASP A 118 -19.56 -4.94 -0.91
C ASP A 118 -18.31 -4.05 -1.03
N MET A 119 -18.18 -3.04 -0.17
CA MET A 119 -17.01 -2.17 -0.10
C MET A 119 -15.75 -3.00 0.15
N VAL A 120 -15.72 -3.87 1.17
CA VAL A 120 -14.54 -4.67 1.50
C VAL A 120 -14.21 -5.68 0.39
N PHE A 121 -15.18 -6.42 -0.12
CA PHE A 121 -14.92 -7.42 -1.17
C PHE A 121 -14.51 -6.80 -2.51
N SER A 122 -14.99 -5.59 -2.84
CA SER A 122 -14.53 -4.87 -4.02
C SER A 122 -13.06 -4.44 -3.93
N THR A 123 -12.51 -4.30 -2.71
CA THR A 123 -11.12 -3.92 -2.47
C THR A 123 -10.14 -5.10 -2.43
N LEU A 124 -10.64 -6.34 -2.28
CA LEU A 124 -9.83 -7.56 -2.13
C LEU A 124 -9.47 -8.25 -3.47
N MET A 125 -9.43 -7.50 -4.58
CA MET A 125 -9.10 -8.05 -5.92
C MET A 125 -7.66 -8.53 -6.05
#